data_AF-A0A2N6KA21-F1
#
_entry.id   AF-A0A2N6KA21-F1
#
_cell.length_a   1.000
_cell.length_b   1.000
_cell.length_c   1.000
_cell.angle_alpha   90.00
_cell.angle_beta   90.00
_cell.angle_gamma   90.00
#
_symmetry.space_group_name_H-M   'P 1'
#
loop_
_entity.id
_entity.type
_entity.pdbx_description
1 polymer ?
#
loop_
_entity_poly.entity_id
_entity_poly.type
_entity_poly.pdbx_seq_one_letter_code
_entity_poly.pdbx_strand_id
1 'polypeptide(L)'
;MKLAATTTIQGEFSIGVEAIFPFLFQELQQSTKACDQNCRDVAMRIAAEVYRICNESKRIQASGSVENSAMTLAKHRLQQCLRYYQLGSNRGRVELHSTLSAIIYRYINPPQRQLSYQGRLTVIEDFLQSFYLEALNAFRRENHLEPTYRPRTLLELAEYMAFTERYGKRRIPLPGRQQQLIILRAQTFSQQQPPETCVDIEQAAEGSGEAEGSWEDPAVQQLRSAMATQTEPEPQEDTLRSVVVTELMNYLEERQQTDCADYFALRLQDLSAQEIESILGLTPRQRDYLQQRFKYHLIRFALLHRWELVHEWLEADLQTNLGLTPQQWQAYTEKLDEKQRSLLEL
;
A
#
# COMPACT_ATOMS: atom_id res chain seq x y z
N MET A 1 37.75 -28.59 -15.38
CA MET A 1 38.15 -27.31 -15.99
C MET A 1 37.11 -26.91 -17.03
N LYS A 2 36.20 -26.00 -16.70
CA LYS A 2 35.38 -25.25 -17.66
C LYS A 2 35.33 -23.82 -17.15
N LEU A 3 35.89 -22.91 -17.95
CA LEU A 3 36.02 -21.49 -17.64
C LEU A 3 34.64 -20.82 -17.64
N ALA A 4 34.40 -20.03 -16.60
CA ALA A 4 33.29 -19.10 -16.51
C ALA A 4 33.51 -17.94 -17.50
N ALA A 5 32.51 -17.65 -18.31
CA ALA A 5 32.48 -16.47 -19.15
C ALA A 5 32.11 -15.26 -18.26
N THR A 6 33.11 -14.48 -17.90
CA THR A 6 32.93 -13.15 -17.30
C THR A 6 32.52 -12.19 -18.41
N THR A 7 31.25 -11.83 -18.46
CA THR A 7 30.76 -10.80 -19.38
C THR A 7 31.16 -9.43 -18.84
N THR A 8 32.26 -8.90 -19.39
CA THR A 8 32.75 -7.55 -19.10
C THR A 8 31.82 -6.51 -19.73
N ILE A 9 31.06 -5.79 -18.91
CA ILE A 9 30.32 -4.59 -19.34
C ILE A 9 31.28 -3.40 -19.17
N GLN A 10 31.98 -3.03 -20.24
CA GLN A 10 32.71 -1.76 -20.34
C GLN A 10 31.89 -0.78 -21.18
N GLY A 11 31.12 0.06 -20.50
CA GLY A 11 30.65 1.35 -21.00
C GLY A 11 31.27 2.43 -20.14
N GLU A 12 31.74 3.53 -20.73
CA GLU A 12 32.46 4.62 -20.07
C GLU A 12 31.76 5.08 -18.77
N PHE A 13 32.29 4.66 -17.62
CA PHE A 13 31.78 5.03 -16.30
C PHE A 13 32.37 6.37 -15.89
N SER A 14 31.51 7.35 -15.57
CA SER A 14 31.96 8.56 -14.88
C SER A 14 32.46 8.16 -13.48
N ILE A 15 33.68 8.55 -13.17
CA ILE A 15 34.55 8.07 -12.08
C ILE A 15 33.87 8.02 -10.68
N GLY A 16 32.88 8.86 -10.36
CA GLY A 16 32.25 8.83 -9.03
C GLY A 16 31.17 7.79 -8.80
N VAL A 17 30.66 7.12 -9.84
CA VAL A 17 29.58 6.12 -9.66
C VAL A 17 30.15 4.75 -9.26
N GLU A 18 31.43 4.45 -9.60
CA GLU A 18 32.14 3.23 -9.22
C GLU A 18 32.16 2.97 -7.69
N ALA A 19 32.03 4.02 -6.88
CA ALA A 19 32.00 3.94 -5.42
C ALA A 19 30.65 3.44 -4.83
N ILE A 20 29.59 3.38 -5.62
CA ILE A 20 28.24 3.01 -5.12
C ILE A 20 28.15 1.54 -4.75
N PHE A 21 28.64 0.64 -5.61
CA PHE A 21 28.59 -0.80 -5.33
C PHE A 21 29.39 -1.17 -4.07
N PRO A 22 30.66 -0.74 -3.90
CA PRO A 22 31.43 -1.03 -2.69
C PRO A 22 30.75 -0.50 -1.42
N PHE A 23 30.17 0.71 -1.48
CA PHE A 23 29.41 1.28 -0.37
C PHE A 23 28.20 0.41 -0.01
N LEU A 24 27.34 0.08 -0.99
CA LEU A 24 26.15 -0.74 -0.77
C LEU A 24 26.51 -2.14 -0.23
N PHE A 25 27.55 -2.76 -0.80
CA PHE A 25 28.01 -4.08 -0.40
C PHE A 25 28.47 -4.09 1.06
N GLN A 26 29.32 -3.13 1.44
CA GLN A 26 29.83 -3.00 2.80
C GLN A 26 28.70 -2.76 3.81
N GLU A 27 27.78 -1.84 3.50
CA GLU A 27 26.65 -1.53 4.39
C GLU A 27 25.71 -2.72 4.56
N LEU A 28 25.43 -3.47 3.49
CA LEU A 28 24.61 -4.69 3.57
C LEU A 28 25.30 -5.79 4.39
N GLN A 29 26.61 -5.98 4.24
CA GLN A 29 27.36 -6.93 5.08
C GLN A 29 27.35 -6.55 6.56
N GLN A 30 27.46 -5.25 6.88
CA GLN A 30 27.50 -4.78 8.26
C GLN A 30 26.12 -4.78 8.92
N SER A 31 25.07 -4.51 8.15
CA SER A 31 23.70 -4.30 8.66
C SER A 31 22.82 -5.56 8.60
N THR A 32 23.30 -6.64 7.98
CA THR A 32 22.51 -7.87 7.78
C THR A 32 23.30 -9.12 8.17
N LYS A 33 22.57 -10.22 8.37
CA LYS A 33 23.14 -11.56 8.57
C LYS A 33 23.19 -12.38 7.27
N ALA A 34 23.03 -11.74 6.11
CA ALA A 34 23.05 -12.41 4.82
C ALA A 34 24.48 -12.85 4.46
N CYS A 35 24.60 -13.88 3.61
CA CYS A 35 25.91 -14.30 3.12
C CYS A 35 26.51 -13.26 2.17
N ASP A 36 27.84 -13.25 2.05
CA ASP A 36 28.57 -12.34 1.16
C ASP A 36 28.04 -12.35 -0.27
N GLN A 37 27.73 -13.54 -0.81
CA GLN A 37 27.20 -13.64 -2.17
C GLN A 37 25.85 -12.92 -2.30
N ASN A 38 24.95 -13.09 -1.33
CA ASN A 38 23.64 -12.45 -1.34
C ASN A 38 23.75 -10.92 -1.18
N CYS A 39 24.61 -10.45 -0.26
CA CYS A 39 24.91 -9.02 -0.13
C CYS A 39 25.45 -8.44 -1.43
N ARG A 40 26.34 -9.18 -2.11
CA ARG A 40 26.91 -8.78 -3.41
C ARG A 40 25.83 -8.70 -4.49
N ASP A 41 24.99 -9.71 -4.62
CA ASP A 41 23.94 -9.77 -5.66
C ASP A 41 22.93 -8.64 -5.51
N VAL A 42 22.48 -8.37 -4.28
CA VAL A 42 21.54 -7.27 -3.98
C VAL A 42 22.22 -5.91 -4.15
N ALA A 43 23.47 -5.74 -3.72
CA ALA A 43 24.23 -4.51 -3.96
C ALA A 43 24.42 -4.22 -5.46
N MET A 44 24.70 -5.25 -6.27
CA MET A 44 24.83 -5.11 -7.72
C MET A 44 23.52 -4.65 -8.37
N ARG A 45 22.39 -5.24 -7.99
CA ARG A 45 21.06 -4.84 -8.51
C ARG A 45 20.68 -3.42 -8.12
N ILE A 46 20.83 -3.07 -6.83
CA ILE A 46 20.56 -1.70 -6.37
C ILE A 46 21.47 -0.70 -7.09
N ALA A 47 22.76 -1.01 -7.22
CA ALA A 47 23.70 -0.14 -7.94
C ALA A 47 23.23 0.03 -9.39
N ALA A 48 22.97 -1.07 -10.11
CA ALA A 48 22.48 -1.05 -11.50
C ALA A 48 21.20 -0.22 -11.67
N GLU A 49 20.23 -0.33 -10.75
CA GLU A 49 19.03 0.52 -10.73
C GLU A 49 19.40 2.00 -10.63
N VAL A 50 20.30 2.35 -9.70
CA VAL A 50 20.76 3.74 -9.51
C VAL A 50 21.44 4.28 -10.77
N TYR A 51 22.35 3.50 -11.37
CA TYR A 51 23.02 3.88 -12.62
C TYR A 51 21.99 4.16 -13.72
N ARG A 52 21.04 3.24 -13.92
CA ARG A 52 20.00 3.35 -14.94
C ARG A 52 19.16 4.61 -14.76
N ILE A 53 18.67 4.86 -13.54
CA ILE A 53 17.85 6.05 -13.23
C ILE A 53 18.64 7.34 -13.45
N CYS A 54 19.90 7.39 -13.02
CA CYS A 54 20.74 8.57 -13.21
C CYS A 54 20.98 8.85 -14.70
N ASN A 55 21.18 7.81 -15.51
CA ASN A 55 21.40 7.93 -16.96
C ASN A 55 20.12 8.40 -17.71
N GLU A 56 18.97 7.81 -17.40
CA GLU A 56 17.68 8.13 -18.05
C GLU A 56 17.14 9.52 -17.64
N SER A 57 17.49 10.00 -16.45
CA SER A 57 16.95 11.24 -15.91
C SER A 57 17.65 12.49 -16.46
N LYS A 58 17.01 13.12 -17.46
CA LYS A 58 17.44 14.42 -18.01
C LYS A 58 17.67 15.49 -16.93
N ARG A 59 16.85 15.49 -15.87
CA ARG A 59 16.99 16.41 -14.73
C ARG A 59 18.28 16.18 -13.94
N ILE A 60 18.62 14.91 -13.67
CA ILE A 60 19.86 14.57 -12.95
C ILE A 60 21.07 14.90 -13.83
N GLN A 61 21.02 14.54 -15.11
CA GLN A 61 22.07 14.86 -16.08
C GLN A 61 22.31 16.37 -16.22
N ALA A 62 21.24 17.17 -16.27
CA ALA A 62 21.35 18.63 -16.35
C ALA A 62 21.81 19.31 -15.04
N SER A 63 21.84 18.59 -13.91
CA SER A 63 22.17 19.18 -12.60
C SER A 63 23.67 19.41 -12.37
N GLY A 64 24.54 18.82 -13.21
CA GLY A 64 26.01 18.88 -13.05
C GLY A 64 26.57 18.15 -11.83
N SER A 65 25.73 17.49 -11.02
CA SER A 65 26.13 16.77 -9.79
C SER A 65 25.53 15.36 -9.74
N VAL A 66 25.76 14.61 -10.82
CA VAL A 66 25.24 13.24 -11.00
C VAL A 66 25.70 12.33 -9.86
N GLU A 67 26.95 12.45 -9.42
CA GLU A 67 27.54 11.63 -8.34
C GLU A 67 26.80 11.80 -7.00
N ASN A 68 26.53 13.06 -6.59
CA ASN A 68 25.78 13.34 -5.36
C ASN A 68 24.34 12.83 -5.43
N SER A 69 23.70 12.99 -6.60
CA SER A 69 22.35 12.48 -6.85
C SER A 69 22.31 10.96 -6.79
N ALA A 70 23.29 10.29 -7.40
CA ALA A 70 23.42 8.84 -7.43
C ALA A 70 23.67 8.28 -6.02
N MET A 71 24.58 8.89 -5.26
CA MET A 71 24.85 8.49 -3.87
C MET A 71 23.63 8.69 -2.96
N THR A 72 22.90 9.81 -3.12
CA THR A 72 21.66 10.06 -2.36
C THR A 72 20.59 9.01 -2.70
N LEU A 73 20.44 8.70 -3.99
CA LEU A 73 19.50 7.67 -4.44
C LEU A 73 19.88 6.30 -3.90
N ALA A 74 21.17 5.92 -3.96
CA ALA A 74 21.68 4.66 -3.43
C ALA A 74 21.42 4.52 -1.93
N LYS A 75 21.70 5.55 -1.14
CA LYS A 75 21.39 5.58 0.31
C LYS A 75 19.91 5.38 0.59
N HIS A 76 19.04 6.04 -0.17
CA HIS A 76 17.60 5.88 -0.02
C HIS A 76 17.15 4.44 -0.37
N ARG A 77 17.68 3.85 -1.44
CA ARG A 77 17.37 2.46 -1.83
C ARG A 77 17.83 1.46 -0.78
N LEU A 78 19.04 1.64 -0.27
CA LEU A 78 19.60 0.83 0.80
C LEU A 78 18.74 0.92 2.06
N GLN A 79 18.39 2.13 2.51
CA GLN A 79 17.58 2.34 3.71
C GLN A 79 16.20 1.67 3.60
N GLN A 80 15.55 1.74 2.44
CA GLN A 80 14.28 1.05 2.23
C GLN A 80 14.41 -0.47 2.30
N CYS A 81 15.46 -1.02 1.69
CA CYS A 81 15.76 -2.45 1.77
C CYS A 81 16.03 -2.88 3.22
N LEU A 82 16.89 -2.14 3.94
CA LEU A 82 17.22 -2.43 5.34
C LEU A 82 16.00 -2.30 6.26
N ARG A 83 15.11 -1.34 6.03
CA ARG A 83 13.85 -1.23 6.77
C ARG A 83 13.03 -2.51 6.67
N TYR A 84 12.83 -3.01 5.44
CA TYR A 84 12.08 -4.25 5.22
C TYR A 84 12.82 -5.49 5.75
N TYR A 85 14.17 -5.48 5.71
CA TYR A 85 14.98 -6.54 6.30
C TYR A 85 14.78 -6.60 7.83
N GLN A 86 14.80 -5.45 8.50
CA GLN A 86 14.59 -5.33 9.96
C GLN A 86 13.19 -5.75 10.38
N LEU A 87 12.16 -5.46 9.57
CA LEU A 87 10.80 -5.91 9.80
C LEU A 87 10.65 -7.43 9.69
N GLY A 88 11.52 -8.10 8.92
CA GLY A 88 11.44 -9.53 8.67
C GLY A 88 10.31 -9.89 7.70
N SER A 89 10.14 -11.19 7.43
CA SER A 89 9.17 -11.68 6.43
C SER A 89 7.72 -11.30 6.77
N ASN A 90 7.27 -11.56 7.99
CA ASN A 90 5.85 -11.41 8.34
C ASN A 90 5.46 -9.93 8.49
N ARG A 91 6.18 -9.17 9.33
CA ARG A 91 5.84 -7.75 9.54
C ARG A 91 6.11 -6.93 8.28
N GLY A 92 7.12 -7.27 7.49
CA GLY A 92 7.39 -6.60 6.22
C GLY A 92 6.24 -6.73 5.21
N ARG A 93 5.65 -7.93 5.10
CA ARG A 93 4.46 -8.16 4.24
C ARG A 93 3.24 -7.39 4.73
N VAL A 94 2.99 -7.40 6.04
CA VAL A 94 1.88 -6.64 6.64
C VAL A 94 2.07 -5.14 6.39
N GLU A 95 3.28 -4.61 6.60
CA GLU A 95 3.60 -3.20 6.36
C GLU A 95 3.41 -2.82 4.89
N LEU A 96 3.93 -3.64 3.96
CA LEU A 96 3.78 -3.42 2.52
C LEU A 96 2.30 -3.46 2.12
N HIS A 97 1.57 -4.47 2.58
CA HIS A 97 0.15 -4.62 2.29
C HIS A 97 -0.64 -3.42 2.81
N SER A 98 -0.51 -3.09 4.09
CA SER A 98 -1.17 -1.93 4.70
C SER A 98 -0.85 -0.63 3.96
N THR A 99 0.43 -0.42 3.59
CA THR A 99 0.85 0.78 2.86
C THR A 99 0.17 0.90 1.51
N LEU A 100 0.12 -0.20 0.74
CA LEU A 100 -0.50 -0.19 -0.59
C LEU A 100 -2.02 -0.13 -0.50
N SER A 101 -2.64 -0.88 0.41
CA SER A 101 -4.08 -0.84 0.71
C SER A 101 -4.54 0.57 1.02
N ALA A 102 -3.82 1.31 1.87
CA ALA A 102 -4.15 2.69 2.21
C ALA A 102 -4.16 3.63 0.98
N ILE A 103 -3.27 3.40 0.00
CA ILE A 103 -3.20 4.22 -1.22
C ILE A 103 -4.40 3.95 -2.12
N ILE A 104 -4.80 2.68 -2.25
CA ILE A 104 -5.84 2.27 -3.20
C ILE A 104 -7.24 2.17 -2.61
N TYR A 105 -7.39 2.25 -1.28
CA TYR A 105 -8.65 2.00 -0.57
C TYR A 105 -9.85 2.74 -1.19
N ARG A 106 -9.64 4.01 -1.56
CA ARG A 106 -10.68 4.83 -2.21
C ARG A 106 -10.97 4.43 -3.65
N TYR A 107 -9.96 3.96 -4.36
CA TYR A 107 -9.98 3.76 -5.81
C TYR A 107 -10.43 2.38 -6.24
N ILE A 108 -10.50 1.45 -5.29
CA ILE A 108 -10.95 0.08 -5.53
C ILE A 108 -12.48 -0.03 -5.60
N ASN A 109 -13.20 0.98 -5.07
CA ASN A 109 -14.66 0.94 -4.97
C ASN A 109 -15.30 1.53 -6.23
N PRO A 110 -16.11 0.76 -6.98
CA PRO A 110 -16.77 1.27 -8.17
C PRO A 110 -17.85 2.29 -7.78
N PRO A 111 -18.00 3.40 -8.53
CA PRO A 111 -18.97 4.46 -8.19
C PRO A 111 -20.44 4.00 -8.17
N GLN A 112 -20.73 2.82 -8.73
CA GLN A 112 -22.08 2.27 -8.88
C GLN A 112 -22.45 1.21 -7.82
N ARG A 113 -21.48 0.72 -7.01
CA ARG A 113 -21.74 -0.30 -5.98
C ARG A 113 -20.94 0.06 -4.73
N GLN A 114 -21.62 0.51 -3.68
CA GLN A 114 -20.96 0.75 -2.39
C GLN A 114 -20.68 -0.60 -1.73
N LEU A 115 -19.42 -1.03 -1.76
CA LEU A 115 -18.98 -2.19 -1.01
C LEU A 115 -18.93 -1.87 0.50
N SER A 116 -19.32 -2.86 1.31
CA SER A 116 -19.10 -2.89 2.75
C SER A 116 -17.62 -2.79 3.11
N TYR A 117 -17.30 -2.50 4.37
CA TYR A 117 -15.90 -2.44 4.80
C TYR A 117 -15.18 -3.78 4.52
N GLN A 118 -15.78 -4.90 4.92
CA GLN A 118 -15.23 -6.23 4.70
C GLN A 118 -15.18 -6.62 3.22
N GLY A 119 -16.19 -6.23 2.44
CA GLY A 119 -16.20 -6.40 0.99
C GLY A 119 -15.06 -5.62 0.31
N ARG A 120 -14.76 -4.40 0.77
CA ARG A 120 -13.62 -3.63 0.26
C ARG A 120 -12.29 -4.28 0.61
N LEU A 121 -12.13 -4.78 1.84
CA LEU A 121 -10.90 -5.49 2.24
C LEU A 121 -10.66 -6.70 1.35
N THR A 122 -11.69 -7.50 1.09
CA THR A 122 -11.62 -8.67 0.21
C THR A 122 -11.18 -8.29 -1.21
N VAL A 123 -11.80 -7.25 -1.78
CA VAL A 123 -11.46 -6.75 -3.13
C VAL A 123 -10.04 -6.17 -3.19
N ILE A 124 -9.59 -5.51 -2.12
CA ILE A 124 -8.21 -5.01 -1.98
C ILE A 124 -7.23 -6.17 -1.93
N GLU A 125 -7.53 -7.23 -1.18
CA GLU A 125 -6.70 -8.43 -1.10
C GLU A 125 -6.53 -9.08 -2.47
N ASP A 126 -7.63 -9.30 -3.20
CA ASP A 126 -7.61 -9.88 -4.55
C ASP A 126 -6.79 -9.05 -5.54
N PHE A 127 -6.99 -7.73 -5.51
CA PHE A 127 -6.22 -6.81 -6.33
C PHE A 127 -4.73 -6.87 -5.99
N LEU A 128 -4.39 -6.78 -4.70
CA LEU A 128 -2.99 -6.75 -4.27
C LEU A 128 -2.28 -8.07 -4.54
N GLN A 129 -2.95 -9.22 -4.43
CA GLN A 129 -2.39 -10.52 -4.83
C GLN A 129 -1.95 -10.50 -6.30
N SER A 130 -2.80 -10.01 -7.20
CA SER A 130 -2.49 -9.89 -8.62
C SER A 130 -1.38 -8.86 -8.85
N PHE A 131 -1.44 -7.72 -8.15
CA PHE A 131 -0.43 -6.66 -8.24
C PHE A 131 0.96 -7.09 -7.74
N TYR A 132 1.04 -7.97 -6.74
CA TYR A 132 2.33 -8.52 -6.29
C TYR A 132 2.99 -9.39 -7.37
N LEU A 133 2.21 -10.16 -8.12
CA LEU A 133 2.72 -10.93 -9.25
C LEU A 133 3.18 -10.01 -10.38
N GLU A 134 2.43 -8.95 -10.69
CA GLU A 134 2.83 -7.91 -11.64
C GLU A 134 4.16 -7.26 -11.20
N ALA A 135 4.26 -6.82 -9.95
CA ALA A 135 5.47 -6.22 -9.40
C ALA A 135 6.66 -7.20 -9.40
N LEU A 136 6.42 -8.50 -9.21
CA LEU A 136 7.48 -9.51 -9.30
C LEU A 136 7.97 -9.68 -10.75
N ASN A 137 7.07 -9.65 -11.73
CA ASN A 137 7.45 -9.69 -13.13
C ASN A 137 8.22 -8.43 -13.55
N ALA A 138 7.78 -7.25 -13.11
CA ALA A 138 8.52 -6.01 -13.30
C ALA A 138 9.90 -6.07 -12.63
N PHE A 139 9.99 -6.59 -11.39
CA PHE A 139 11.26 -6.76 -10.69
C PHE A 139 12.23 -7.66 -11.47
N ARG A 140 11.74 -8.77 -12.04
CA ARG A 140 12.55 -9.67 -12.87
C ARG A 140 13.05 -8.97 -14.14
N ARG A 141 12.14 -8.27 -14.83
CA ARG A 141 12.45 -7.55 -16.08
C ARG A 141 13.49 -6.46 -15.85
N GLU A 142 13.30 -5.61 -14.85
CA GLU A 142 14.18 -4.48 -14.55
C GLU A 142 15.56 -4.90 -14.03
N ASN A 143 15.68 -6.09 -13.44
CA ASN A 143 16.94 -6.61 -12.92
C ASN A 143 17.54 -7.73 -13.80
N HIS A 144 16.99 -7.99 -14.98
CA HIS A 144 17.41 -9.07 -15.88
C HIS A 144 17.54 -10.44 -15.20
N LEU A 145 16.56 -10.77 -14.35
CA LEU A 145 16.51 -12.04 -13.62
C LEU A 145 15.73 -13.09 -14.42
N GLU A 146 16.02 -14.35 -14.12
CA GLU A 146 15.32 -15.49 -14.71
C GLU A 146 13.80 -15.43 -14.46
N PRO A 147 12.96 -15.90 -15.41
CA PRO A 147 11.51 -15.93 -15.24
C PRO A 147 11.03 -16.73 -14.01
N THR A 148 11.84 -17.70 -13.57
CA THR A 148 11.54 -18.53 -12.40
C THR A 148 12.07 -17.95 -11.08
N TYR A 149 12.75 -16.80 -11.12
CA TYR A 149 13.31 -16.16 -9.93
C TYR A 149 12.22 -15.89 -8.90
N ARG A 150 12.49 -16.25 -7.64
CA ARG A 150 11.68 -15.90 -6.48
C ARG A 150 12.65 -15.58 -5.33
N PRO A 151 12.37 -14.57 -4.48
CA PRO A 151 13.19 -14.31 -3.31
C PRO A 151 13.29 -15.55 -2.43
N ARG A 152 14.51 -16.03 -2.16
CA ARG A 152 14.76 -17.24 -1.34
C ARG A 152 15.30 -16.90 0.04
N THR A 153 15.89 -15.72 0.17
CA THR A 153 16.50 -15.22 1.40
C THR A 153 15.74 -14.02 1.92
N LEU A 154 15.93 -13.70 3.20
CA LEU A 154 15.30 -12.53 3.81
C LEU A 154 15.75 -11.22 3.13
N LEU A 155 17.01 -11.14 2.69
CA LEU A 155 17.53 -9.93 2.04
C LEU A 155 16.92 -9.73 0.65
N GLU A 156 16.82 -10.79 -0.15
CA GLU A 156 16.12 -10.74 -1.45
C GLU A 156 14.63 -10.41 -1.27
N LEU A 157 13.99 -10.93 -0.21
CA LEU A 157 12.59 -10.62 0.08
C LEU A 157 12.44 -9.14 0.45
N ALA A 158 13.36 -8.61 1.26
CA ALA A 158 13.36 -7.20 1.64
C ALA A 158 13.60 -6.27 0.43
N GLU A 159 14.51 -6.66 -0.47
CA GLU A 159 14.73 -5.97 -1.74
C GLU A 159 13.45 -5.96 -2.59
N TYR A 160 12.80 -7.11 -2.76
CA TYR A 160 11.55 -7.22 -3.51
C TYR A 160 10.41 -6.39 -2.89
N MET A 161 10.25 -6.41 -1.56
CA MET A 161 9.22 -5.59 -0.89
C MET A 161 9.50 -4.09 -1.06
N ALA A 162 10.76 -3.68 -0.91
CA ALA A 162 11.18 -2.30 -1.15
C ALA A 162 10.92 -1.88 -2.61
N PHE A 163 11.22 -2.76 -3.57
CA PHE A 163 10.92 -2.52 -4.98
C PHE A 163 9.42 -2.40 -5.23
N THR A 164 8.62 -3.33 -4.72
CA THR A 164 7.16 -3.37 -4.91
C THR A 164 6.49 -2.08 -4.42
N GLU A 165 6.91 -1.58 -3.26
CA GLU A 165 6.42 -0.29 -2.74
C GLU A 165 6.76 0.87 -3.70
N ARG A 166 8.00 0.93 -4.20
CA ARG A 166 8.42 1.96 -5.16
C ARG A 166 7.68 1.85 -6.49
N TYR A 167 7.54 0.62 -6.99
CA TYR A 167 6.85 0.31 -8.24
C TYR A 167 5.41 0.81 -8.21
N GLY A 168 4.66 0.47 -7.15
CA GLY A 168 3.29 0.97 -6.97
C GLY A 168 3.20 2.50 -6.83
N LYS A 169 4.18 3.13 -6.14
CA LYS A 169 4.23 4.58 -5.93
C LYS A 169 4.77 5.37 -7.12
N ARG A 170 5.25 4.72 -8.18
CA ARG A 170 5.79 5.37 -9.39
C ARG A 170 4.72 6.27 -10.01
N ARG A 171 5.08 7.53 -10.29
CA ARG A 171 4.15 8.49 -10.92
C ARG A 171 4.18 8.33 -12.43
N ILE A 172 3.01 8.09 -13.01
CA ILE A 172 2.78 8.00 -14.44
C ILE A 172 2.28 9.37 -14.93
N PRO A 173 2.97 10.01 -15.88
CA PRO A 173 2.51 11.25 -16.48
C PRO A 173 1.33 10.96 -17.41
N LEU A 174 0.18 11.58 -17.14
CA LEU A 174 -1.01 11.56 -17.99
C LEU A 174 -1.27 12.99 -18.51
N PRO A 175 -2.04 13.16 -19.60
CA PRO A 175 -2.45 14.48 -20.07
C PRO A 175 -3.12 15.28 -18.93
N GLY A 176 -2.46 16.35 -18.48
CA GLY A 176 -2.97 17.25 -17.43
C GLY A 176 -2.84 16.78 -15.98
N ARG A 177 -2.34 15.57 -15.68
CA ARG A 177 -2.17 15.08 -14.30
C ARG A 177 -1.08 14.02 -14.15
N GLN A 178 -0.58 13.83 -12.93
CA GLN A 178 0.30 12.70 -12.59
C GLN A 178 -0.36 11.82 -11.55
N GLN A 179 -0.40 10.51 -11.78
CA GLN A 179 -1.04 9.56 -10.87
C GLN A 179 -0.11 8.38 -10.57
N GLN A 180 -0.24 7.77 -9.39
CA GLN A 180 0.55 6.61 -9.03
C GLN A 180 0.08 5.37 -9.81
N LEU A 181 1.02 4.53 -10.24
CA LEU A 181 0.74 3.31 -11.01
C LEU A 181 -0.31 2.43 -10.31
N ILE A 182 -0.14 2.18 -9.02
CA ILE A 182 -1.06 1.30 -8.27
C ILE A 182 -2.50 1.85 -8.22
N ILE A 183 -2.65 3.18 -8.23
CA ILE A 183 -3.98 3.80 -8.28
C ILE A 183 -4.62 3.59 -9.65
N LEU A 184 -3.85 3.77 -10.73
CA LEU A 184 -4.36 3.51 -12.09
C LEU A 184 -4.79 2.05 -12.23
N ARG A 185 -3.95 1.11 -11.77
CA ARG A 185 -4.26 -0.33 -11.73
C ARG A 185 -5.53 -0.62 -10.93
N ALA A 186 -5.68 -0.02 -9.74
CA ALA A 186 -6.87 -0.20 -8.91
C ALA A 186 -8.15 0.33 -9.60
N GLN A 187 -8.05 1.46 -10.32
CA GLN A 187 -9.18 2.01 -11.08
C GLN A 187 -9.58 1.11 -12.24
N THR A 188 -8.62 0.61 -13.04
CA THR A 188 -8.88 -0.33 -14.13
C THR A 188 -9.50 -1.63 -13.60
N PHE A 189 -8.99 -2.14 -12.47
CA PHE A 189 -9.53 -3.30 -11.79
C PHE A 189 -10.98 -3.08 -11.31
N SER A 190 -11.24 -1.94 -10.66
CA SER A 190 -12.58 -1.56 -10.16
C SER A 190 -13.60 -1.38 -11.29
N GLN A 191 -13.16 -0.83 -12.43
CA GLN A 191 -14.00 -0.60 -13.61
C GLN A 191 -14.21 -1.86 -14.47
N GLN A 192 -13.64 -3.00 -14.07
CA GLN A 192 -13.63 -4.25 -14.86
C GLN A 192 -13.15 -4.03 -16.30
N GLN A 193 -12.23 -3.08 -16.49
CA GLN A 193 -11.74 -2.77 -17.82
C GLN A 193 -10.89 -3.93 -18.35
N PRO A 194 -10.95 -4.18 -19.67
CA PRO A 194 -10.17 -5.23 -20.29
C PRO A 194 -8.66 -5.06 -20.01
N PRO A 195 -7.89 -6.15 -19.88
CA PRO A 195 -6.45 -6.12 -19.61
C PRO A 195 -5.64 -5.32 -20.67
N GLU A 196 -6.18 -5.12 -21.86
CA GLU A 196 -5.60 -4.29 -22.91
C GLU A 196 -5.42 -2.82 -22.46
N THR A 197 -6.35 -2.30 -21.64
CA THR A 197 -6.20 -0.95 -21.06
C THR A 197 -5.06 -0.89 -20.04
N CYS A 198 -4.70 -2.03 -19.43
CA CYS A 198 -3.54 -2.12 -18.56
C CYS A 198 -2.22 -2.05 -19.33
N VAL A 199 -2.17 -2.59 -20.56
CA VAL A 199 -0.97 -2.57 -21.42
C VAL A 199 -0.60 -1.14 -21.79
N ASP A 200 -1.57 -0.29 -22.12
CA ASP A 200 -1.35 1.13 -22.43
C ASP A 200 -0.74 1.91 -21.25
N ILE A 201 -1.18 1.61 -20.02
CA ILE A 201 -0.63 2.23 -18.80
C ILE A 201 0.81 1.76 -18.56
N GLU A 202 1.13 0.51 -18.88
CA GLU A 202 2.47 -0.07 -18.76
C GLU A 202 3.44 0.61 -19.74
N GLN A 203 3.05 0.74 -21.01
CA GLN A 203 3.84 1.45 -22.02
C GLN A 203 4.05 2.93 -21.67
N ALA A 204 3.03 3.60 -21.12
CA ALA A 204 3.12 4.99 -20.66
C ALA A 204 4.02 5.13 -19.42
N ALA A 205 4.09 4.11 -18.56
CA ALA A 205 4.95 4.10 -17.38
C ALA A 205 6.42 3.90 -17.72
N GLU A 206 6.72 3.11 -18.76
CA GLU A 206 8.06 2.64 -19.09
C GLU A 206 8.86 3.62 -19.95
N GLY A 207 8.22 4.56 -20.65
CA GLY A 207 8.92 5.60 -21.41
C GLY A 207 9.70 5.02 -22.60
N SER A 208 9.01 4.84 -23.73
CA SER A 208 9.55 4.46 -25.04
C SER A 208 10.60 3.34 -25.03
N GLY A 209 10.13 2.10 -24.98
CA GLY A 209 10.89 0.89 -25.31
C GLY A 209 9.92 -0.24 -25.60
N GLU A 210 9.92 -0.75 -26.84
CA GLU A 210 9.05 -1.83 -27.30
C GLU A 210 9.39 -3.16 -26.59
N ALA A 211 8.38 -3.89 -26.11
CA ALA A 211 8.46 -5.34 -25.95
C ALA A 211 7.08 -6.01 -25.88
N GLU A 212 6.96 -7.03 -26.72
CA GLU A 212 5.90 -8.02 -26.93
C GLU A 212 5.93 -9.10 -25.82
N GLY A 213 4.76 -9.63 -25.40
CA GLY A 213 4.74 -10.77 -24.47
C GLY A 213 3.40 -11.08 -23.78
N SER A 214 2.59 -11.90 -24.46
CA SER A 214 1.33 -12.55 -24.05
C SER A 214 1.33 -13.22 -22.67
N TRP A 215 0.29 -12.97 -21.86
CA TRP A 215 -0.19 -13.89 -20.81
C TRP A 215 -1.71 -13.76 -20.60
N GLU A 216 -2.48 -14.65 -21.21
CA GLU A 216 -3.87 -14.95 -20.82
C GLU A 216 -3.91 -16.32 -20.12
N ASP A 217 -4.53 -16.40 -18.95
CA ASP A 217 -5.02 -17.67 -18.40
C ASP A 217 -6.56 -17.58 -18.25
N PRO A 218 -7.32 -18.19 -19.19
CA PRO A 218 -8.79 -18.12 -19.23
C PRO A 218 -9.48 -18.74 -18.00
N ALA A 219 -8.79 -19.62 -17.26
CA ALA A 219 -9.35 -20.29 -16.09
C ALA A 219 -9.60 -19.31 -14.93
N VAL A 220 -8.76 -18.28 -14.79
CA VAL A 220 -8.90 -17.26 -13.74
C VAL A 220 -10.05 -16.31 -14.05
N GLN A 221 -10.33 -16.04 -15.33
CA GLN A 221 -11.47 -15.23 -15.77
C GLN A 221 -12.82 -15.93 -15.53
N GLN A 222 -12.89 -17.25 -15.74
CA GLN A 222 -14.12 -18.02 -15.54
C GLN A 222 -14.45 -18.25 -14.05
N LEU A 223 -13.45 -18.36 -13.18
CA LEU A 223 -13.67 -18.44 -11.74
C LEU A 223 -14.20 -17.10 -11.16
N ARG A 224 -13.70 -15.97 -11.68
CA ARG A 224 -14.14 -14.62 -11.28
C ARG A 224 -15.58 -14.29 -11.72
N SER A 225 -16.00 -14.72 -12.91
CA SER A 225 -17.38 -14.52 -13.36
C SER A 225 -18.39 -15.35 -12.56
N ALA A 226 -18.00 -16.56 -12.16
CA ALA A 226 -18.81 -17.44 -11.30
C ALA A 226 -18.93 -16.94 -9.85
N MET A 227 -17.94 -16.19 -9.35
CA MET A 227 -18.01 -15.56 -8.03
C MET A 227 -18.78 -14.22 -8.05
N ALA A 228 -18.74 -13.47 -9.15
CA ALA A 228 -19.52 -12.22 -9.32
C ALA A 228 -21.04 -12.43 -9.36
N THR A 229 -21.50 -13.68 -9.53
CA THR A 229 -22.92 -14.07 -9.55
C THR A 229 -23.44 -14.59 -8.21
N GLN A 230 -22.59 -14.71 -7.19
CA GLN A 230 -23.03 -15.08 -5.84
C GLN A 230 -23.45 -13.81 -5.10
N THR A 231 -24.76 -13.62 -4.95
CA THR A 231 -25.32 -12.68 -3.98
C THR A 231 -25.03 -13.26 -2.60
N GLU A 232 -23.92 -12.87 -1.99
CA GLU A 232 -23.66 -13.20 -0.58
C GLU A 232 -24.75 -12.56 0.29
N PRO A 233 -25.24 -13.28 1.32
CA PRO A 233 -26.17 -12.71 2.30
C PRO A 233 -25.49 -11.53 3.01
N GLU A 234 -26.22 -10.42 3.19
CA GLU A 234 -25.72 -9.23 3.90
C GLU A 234 -25.09 -9.64 5.24
N PRO A 235 -23.78 -9.41 5.46
CA PRO A 235 -23.14 -9.72 6.73
C PRO A 235 -23.68 -8.76 7.82
N GLN A 236 -23.83 -9.27 9.05
CA GLN A 236 -24.32 -8.52 10.22
C GLN A 236 -23.51 -7.23 10.51
N GLU A 237 -22.29 -7.13 10.01
CA GLU A 237 -21.46 -5.91 10.09
C GLU A 237 -22.01 -4.72 9.29
N ASP A 238 -22.67 -4.97 8.15
CA ASP A 238 -23.30 -3.90 7.36
C ASP A 238 -24.52 -3.30 8.09
N THR A 239 -25.18 -4.11 8.91
CA THR A 239 -26.27 -3.66 9.78
C THR A 239 -25.75 -2.82 10.96
N LEU A 240 -24.67 -3.23 11.64
CA LEU A 240 -24.07 -2.42 12.72
C LEU A 240 -23.48 -1.09 12.22
N ARG A 241 -22.77 -1.11 11.09
CA ARG A 241 -22.23 0.12 10.47
C ARG A 241 -23.34 1.09 10.11
N SER A 242 -24.41 0.61 9.49
CA SER A 242 -25.55 1.48 9.12
C SER A 242 -26.23 2.06 10.35
N VAL A 243 -26.39 1.28 11.43
CA VAL A 243 -26.91 1.77 12.71
C VAL A 243 -26.01 2.86 13.30
N VAL A 244 -24.69 2.65 13.38
CA VAL A 244 -23.74 3.68 13.86
C VAL A 244 -23.82 4.96 13.04
N VAL A 245 -23.87 4.83 11.72
CA VAL A 245 -23.98 5.98 10.81
C VAL A 245 -25.27 6.76 11.05
N THR A 246 -26.41 6.06 11.12
CA THR A 246 -27.71 6.67 11.39
C THR A 246 -27.72 7.39 12.74
N GLU A 247 -27.22 6.75 13.79
CA GLU A 247 -27.18 7.33 15.13
C GLU A 247 -26.26 8.55 15.23
N LEU A 248 -25.12 8.53 14.54
CA LEU A 248 -24.22 9.69 14.48
C LEU A 248 -24.85 10.84 13.69
N MET A 249 -25.57 10.56 12.60
CA MET A 249 -26.30 11.60 11.86
C MET A 249 -27.39 12.24 12.73
N ASN A 250 -28.20 11.44 13.42
CA ASN A 250 -29.21 11.92 14.36
C ASN A 250 -28.59 12.78 15.47
N TYR A 251 -27.47 12.34 16.05
CA TYR A 251 -26.74 13.10 17.06
C TYR A 251 -26.28 14.47 16.56
N LEU A 252 -25.79 14.56 15.33
CA LEU A 252 -25.36 15.83 14.73
C LEU A 252 -26.56 16.76 14.47
N GLU A 253 -27.67 16.21 14.00
CA GLU A 253 -28.91 16.96 13.79
C GLU A 253 -29.50 17.51 15.10
N GLU A 254 -29.58 16.69 16.15
CA GLU A 254 -30.03 17.10 17.49
C GLU A 254 -29.18 18.24 18.07
N ARG A 255 -27.88 18.27 17.74
CA ARG A 255 -26.92 19.31 18.14
C ARG A 255 -26.87 20.50 17.17
N GLN A 256 -27.74 20.53 16.17
CA GLN A 256 -27.82 21.56 15.14
C GLN A 256 -26.50 21.76 14.38
N GLN A 257 -25.76 20.66 14.17
CA GLN A 257 -24.48 20.64 13.45
C GLN A 257 -24.67 20.13 12.02
N THR A 258 -25.52 20.79 11.25
CA THR A 258 -25.87 20.37 9.87
C THR A 258 -24.65 20.33 8.96
N ASP A 259 -23.76 21.32 9.09
CA ASP A 259 -22.50 21.36 8.33
C ASP A 259 -21.57 20.17 8.62
N CYS A 260 -21.58 19.66 9.86
CA CYS A 260 -20.84 18.46 10.24
C CYS A 260 -21.53 17.19 9.71
N ALA A 261 -22.86 17.16 9.64
CA ALA A 261 -23.62 16.06 9.04
C ALA A 261 -23.37 15.98 7.52
N ASP A 262 -23.40 17.12 6.83
CA ASP A 262 -23.07 17.22 5.39
C ASP A 262 -21.64 16.76 5.13
N TYR A 263 -20.68 17.25 5.94
CA TYR A 263 -19.30 16.81 5.88
C TYR A 263 -19.17 15.30 6.07
N PHE A 264 -19.86 14.73 7.06
CA PHE A 264 -19.82 13.30 7.34
C PHE A 264 -20.41 12.47 6.19
N ALA A 265 -21.55 12.89 5.63
CA ALA A 265 -22.18 12.24 4.49
C ALA A 265 -21.24 12.21 3.26
N LEU A 266 -20.54 13.31 2.98
CA LEU A 266 -19.56 13.38 1.90
C LEU A 266 -18.32 12.51 2.20
N ARG A 267 -17.90 12.42 3.47
CA ARG A 267 -16.80 11.53 3.89
C ARG A 267 -17.17 10.05 3.79
N LEU A 268 -18.42 9.66 4.03
CA LEU A 268 -18.90 8.29 3.84
C LEU A 268 -18.88 7.86 2.37
N GLN A 269 -18.97 8.82 1.44
CA GLN A 269 -18.81 8.63 -0.01
C GLN A 269 -17.33 8.63 -0.45
N ASP A 270 -16.39 8.63 0.50
CA ASP A 270 -14.93 8.67 0.26
C ASP A 270 -14.44 9.90 -0.53
N LEU A 271 -15.18 11.01 -0.50
CA LEU A 271 -14.76 12.23 -1.19
C LEU A 271 -13.47 12.81 -0.56
N SER A 272 -12.57 13.29 -1.42
CA SER A 272 -11.34 13.96 -1.00
C SER A 272 -11.63 15.33 -0.39
N ALA A 273 -10.63 15.86 0.31
CA ALA A 273 -10.73 17.18 0.89
C ALA A 273 -11.04 18.28 -0.14
N GLN A 274 -10.49 18.18 -1.36
CA GLN A 274 -10.75 19.13 -2.45
C GLN A 274 -12.15 18.99 -3.03
N GLU A 275 -12.66 17.75 -3.17
CA GLU A 275 -14.02 17.50 -3.62
C GLU A 275 -15.04 18.05 -2.60
N ILE A 276 -14.79 17.82 -1.32
CA ILE A 276 -15.61 18.35 -0.23
C ILE A 276 -15.56 19.88 -0.19
N GLU A 277 -14.39 20.48 -0.35
CA GLU A 277 -14.24 21.95 -0.46
C GLU A 277 -15.08 22.51 -1.61
N SER A 278 -15.01 21.87 -2.78
CA SER A 278 -15.77 22.30 -3.96
C SER A 278 -17.28 22.13 -3.77
N ILE A 279 -17.73 21.05 -3.15
CA ILE A 279 -19.16 20.76 -2.96
C ILE A 279 -19.76 21.67 -1.88
N LEU A 280 -19.05 21.89 -0.77
CA LEU A 280 -19.51 22.71 0.34
C LEU A 280 -19.16 24.20 0.19
N GLY A 281 -18.44 24.59 -0.87
CA GLY A 281 -17.99 25.97 -1.10
C GLY A 281 -17.02 26.47 -0.02
N LEU A 282 -16.19 25.59 0.53
CA LEU A 282 -15.28 25.89 1.63
C LEU A 282 -13.86 26.18 1.13
N THR A 283 -13.19 27.13 1.78
CA THR A 283 -11.74 27.24 1.69
C THR A 283 -11.06 26.12 2.49
N PRO A 284 -9.79 25.76 2.20
CA PRO A 284 -9.06 24.75 2.97
C PRO A 284 -9.04 25.03 4.48
N ARG A 285 -8.95 26.31 4.87
CA ARG A 285 -8.99 26.72 6.28
C ARG A 285 -10.36 26.50 6.92
N GLN A 286 -11.45 26.79 6.21
CA GLN A 286 -12.81 26.54 6.71
C GLN A 286 -13.09 25.04 6.84
N ARG A 287 -12.63 24.25 5.87
CA ARG A 287 -12.68 22.78 5.93
C ARG A 287 -11.94 22.26 7.17
N ASP A 288 -10.76 22.80 7.50
CA ASP A 288 -10.02 22.38 8.69
C ASP A 288 -10.80 22.69 9.99
N TYR A 289 -11.42 23.86 10.10
CA TYR A 289 -12.29 24.18 11.25
C TYR A 289 -13.49 23.23 11.33
N LEU A 290 -14.12 22.94 10.19
CA LEU A 290 -15.23 22.00 10.11
C LEU A 290 -14.81 20.59 10.55
N GLN A 291 -13.63 20.13 10.12
CA GLN A 291 -13.08 18.83 10.51
C GLN A 291 -12.76 18.77 12.01
N GLN A 292 -12.22 19.85 12.60
CA GLN A 292 -11.98 19.92 14.04
C GLN A 292 -13.27 19.84 14.85
N ARG A 293 -14.31 20.57 14.43
CA ARG A 293 -15.62 20.54 15.08
C ARG A 293 -16.31 19.18 14.91
N PHE A 294 -16.26 18.60 13.71
CA PHE A 294 -16.74 17.24 13.48
C PHE A 294 -16.01 16.24 14.39
N LYS A 295 -14.69 16.32 14.49
CA LYS A 295 -13.89 15.47 15.40
C LYS A 295 -14.32 15.61 16.86
N TYR A 296 -14.60 16.84 17.32
CA TYR A 296 -15.12 17.06 18.67
C TYR A 296 -16.44 16.31 18.90
N HIS A 297 -17.37 16.41 17.94
CA HIS A 297 -18.66 15.73 18.00
C HIS A 297 -18.54 14.22 17.92
N LEU A 298 -17.67 13.70 17.05
CA LEU A 298 -17.40 12.27 16.93
C LEU A 298 -16.87 11.68 18.23
N ILE A 299 -15.91 12.34 18.88
CA ILE A 299 -15.37 11.90 20.17
C ILE A 299 -16.46 11.94 21.26
N ARG A 300 -17.29 12.98 21.28
CA ARG A 300 -18.40 13.05 22.25
C ARG A 300 -19.46 11.97 22.01
N PHE A 301 -19.78 11.68 20.75
CA PHE A 301 -20.70 10.60 20.41
C PHE A 301 -20.16 9.25 20.91
N ALA A 302 -18.89 8.96 20.58
CA ALA A 302 -18.23 7.71 20.92
C ALA A 302 -17.98 7.51 22.42
N LEU A 303 -17.85 8.58 23.22
CA LEU A 303 -17.54 8.46 24.66
C LEU A 303 -18.74 8.71 25.59
N LEU A 304 -19.76 9.47 25.15
CA LEU A 304 -20.80 9.97 26.05
C LEU A 304 -22.24 9.65 25.65
N HIS A 305 -22.51 9.28 24.39
CA HIS A 305 -23.89 9.06 23.92
C HIS A 305 -24.18 7.62 23.53
N ARG A 306 -23.32 7.02 22.69
CA ARG A 306 -23.52 5.66 22.18
C ARG A 306 -22.20 4.90 22.19
N TRP A 307 -21.54 4.91 23.34
CA TRP A 307 -20.22 4.30 23.49
C TRP A 307 -20.29 2.78 23.35
N GLU A 308 -21.38 2.16 23.81
CA GLU A 308 -21.63 0.72 23.68
C GLU A 308 -21.66 0.31 22.21
N LEU A 309 -22.44 1.03 21.40
CA LEU A 309 -22.58 0.79 19.97
C LEU A 309 -21.25 0.98 19.21
N VAL A 310 -20.49 2.01 19.58
CA VAL A 310 -19.17 2.25 18.97
C VAL A 310 -18.16 1.18 19.39
N HIS A 311 -18.21 0.71 20.63
CA HIS A 311 -17.33 -0.35 21.12
C HIS A 311 -17.66 -1.69 20.49
N GLU A 312 -18.95 -2.04 20.36
CA GLU A 312 -19.40 -3.22 19.63
C GLU A 312 -18.94 -3.16 18.17
N TRP A 313 -19.09 -2.02 17.51
CA TRP A 313 -18.61 -1.84 16.13
C TRP A 313 -17.08 -1.94 15.99
N LEU A 314 -16.32 -1.54 17.03
CA LEU A 314 -14.87 -1.67 17.07
C LEU A 314 -14.40 -3.06 17.56
N GLU A 315 -15.32 -3.98 17.84
CA GLU A 315 -15.04 -5.25 18.51
C GLU A 315 -14.21 -5.06 19.79
N ALA A 316 -14.48 -3.98 20.50
CA ALA A 316 -13.81 -3.58 21.74
C ALA A 316 -14.72 -3.73 22.96
N ASP A 317 -15.79 -4.53 22.84
CA ASP A 317 -16.67 -4.87 23.94
C ASP A 317 -16.13 -6.06 24.74
N LEU A 318 -16.78 -6.37 25.86
CA LEU A 318 -16.30 -7.39 26.77
C LEU A 318 -16.37 -8.80 26.15
N GLN A 319 -17.34 -9.05 25.27
CA GLN A 319 -17.51 -10.36 24.63
C GLN A 319 -16.38 -10.65 23.64
N THR A 320 -15.76 -9.61 23.09
CA THR A 320 -14.59 -9.67 22.20
C THR A 320 -13.27 -9.38 22.91
N ASN A 321 -13.22 -9.58 24.24
CA ASN A 321 -12.01 -9.37 25.06
C ASN A 321 -11.49 -7.92 25.07
N LEU A 322 -12.39 -6.93 24.96
CA LEU A 322 -12.06 -5.50 24.92
C LEU A 322 -11.09 -5.16 23.76
N GLY A 323 -11.19 -5.87 22.64
CA GLY A 323 -10.32 -5.70 21.48
C GLY A 323 -8.89 -6.22 21.69
N LEU A 324 -8.63 -6.95 22.78
CA LEU A 324 -7.36 -7.62 23.01
C LEU A 324 -7.31 -8.96 22.27
N THR A 325 -6.12 -9.32 21.78
CA THR A 325 -5.91 -10.68 21.27
C THR A 325 -6.06 -11.72 22.39
N PRO A 326 -6.42 -12.98 22.10
CA PRO A 326 -6.61 -14.00 23.15
C PRO A 326 -5.43 -14.15 24.11
N GLN A 327 -4.19 -14.03 23.62
CA GLN A 327 -2.99 -14.08 24.45
C GLN A 327 -2.85 -12.85 25.36
N GLN A 328 -3.18 -11.66 24.85
CA GLN A 328 -3.18 -10.43 25.64
C GLN A 328 -4.29 -10.42 26.68
N TRP A 329 -5.47 -10.93 26.31
CA TRP A 329 -6.59 -11.12 27.22
C TRP A 329 -6.20 -12.03 28.37
N GLN A 330 -5.66 -13.21 28.07
CA GLN A 330 -5.20 -14.15 29.09
C GLN A 330 -4.17 -13.53 30.05
N ALA A 331 -3.15 -12.85 29.50
CA ALA A 331 -2.14 -12.16 30.30
C ALA A 331 -2.70 -10.98 31.12
N TYR A 332 -3.79 -10.35 30.64
CA TYR A 332 -4.51 -9.31 31.36
C TYR A 332 -5.31 -9.92 32.52
N THR A 333 -6.12 -10.95 32.26
CA THR A 333 -6.96 -11.63 33.26
C THR A 333 -6.13 -12.30 34.35
N GLU A 334 -4.94 -12.81 34.02
CA GLU A 334 -3.99 -13.39 35.00
C GLU A 334 -3.48 -12.36 36.02
N LYS A 335 -3.43 -11.07 35.65
CA LYS A 335 -2.99 -9.98 36.54
C LYS A 335 -4.11 -9.41 37.42
N LEU A 336 -5.36 -9.74 37.13
CA LEU A 336 -6.51 -9.25 37.88
C LEU A 336 -6.68 -10.01 39.18
N ASP A 337 -7.04 -9.29 40.25
CA ASP A 337 -7.46 -9.90 41.51
C ASP A 337 -8.89 -10.50 41.41
N GLU A 338 -9.30 -11.27 42.41
CA GLU A 338 -10.62 -11.93 42.43
C GLU A 338 -11.80 -10.95 42.30
N LYS A 339 -11.68 -9.74 42.86
CA LYS A 339 -12.73 -8.73 42.75
C LYS A 339 -12.80 -8.16 41.33
N GLN A 340 -11.65 -7.89 40.71
CA GLN A 340 -11.58 -7.39 39.34
C GLN A 340 -12.05 -8.44 38.33
N ARG A 341 -11.79 -9.73 38.56
CA ARG A 341 -12.34 -10.80 37.73
C ARG A 341 -13.86 -10.88 37.83
N SER A 342 -14.42 -10.72 39.04
CA SER A 342 -15.88 -10.70 39.21
C SER A 342 -16.57 -9.55 38.45
N LEU A 343 -15.86 -8.45 38.19
CA LEU A 343 -16.37 -7.33 37.37
C LEU A 343 -16.44 -7.64 35.87
N LEU A 344 -15.71 -8.66 35.39
CA LEU A 344 -15.77 -9.11 33.99
C LEU A 344 -16.88 -10.14 33.75
N GLU A 345 -17.54 -10.62 34.81
CA GLU A 345 -18.64 -11.60 34.72
C GLU A 345 -20.02 -10.99 35.04
N LEU A 346 -20.05 -9.70 35.43
CA LEU A 346 -21.25 -8.89 35.63
C LEU A 346 -21.72 -8.28 34.32
#